data_AF-A0A3E0KA76-F1
#
_entry.id   AF-A0A3E0KA76-F1
#
_cell.length_a   1.000
_cell.length_b   1.000
_cell.length_c   1.000
_cell.angle_alpha   90.00
_cell.angle_beta   90.00
_cell.angle_gamma   90.00
#
_symmetry.space_group_name_H-M   'P 1'
#
loop_
_entity.id
_entity.type
_entity.pdbx_description
1 polymer ?
#
loop_
_entity_poly.entity_id
_entity_poly.type
_entity_poly.pdbx_seq_one_letter_code
_entity_poly.pdbx_strand_id
1 'polypeptide(L)'
;NKVLAHPASVDSIPTSANQEDHVSMGTIAARKARSVLENSRRVVAVELACAAQAVDLSGGPVGLGQGTAAIYEMVRAAVPALEDDRVVAGDIEAAEALIMDPQAEARLEALTAGACSESEAGLKPGFEPAPETET
;
A
#
# COMPACT_ATOMS: atom_id res chain seq x y z
N ASN A 1 2.78 -8.98 -14.00
CA ASN A 1 4.04 -8.98 -13.20
C ASN A 1 4.90 -10.23 -13.33
N LYS A 2 4.38 -11.47 -13.25
CA LYS A 2 5.20 -12.71 -13.29
C LYS A 2 6.19 -12.81 -14.47
N VAL A 3 5.78 -12.44 -15.68
CA VAL A 3 6.67 -12.41 -16.87
C VAL A 3 7.72 -11.28 -16.78
N LEU A 4 7.33 -10.12 -16.22
CA LEU A 4 8.21 -8.96 -16.09
C LEU A 4 9.31 -9.18 -15.04
N ALA A 5 9.13 -10.10 -14.10
CA ALA A 5 10.08 -10.38 -13.03
C ALA A 5 11.37 -11.08 -13.51
N HIS A 6 11.41 -11.60 -14.75
CA HIS A 6 12.66 -12.13 -15.30
C HIS A 6 13.69 -10.99 -15.41
N PRO A 7 14.91 -11.12 -14.85
CA PRO A 7 15.88 -10.03 -14.84
C PRO A 7 16.31 -9.68 -16.27
N ALA A 8 16.30 -8.40 -16.64
CA ALA A 8 16.85 -7.97 -17.94
C ALA A 8 18.38 -7.85 -17.89
N SER A 9 18.96 -7.67 -16.70
CA SER A 9 20.39 -7.44 -16.49
C SER A 9 21.27 -8.67 -16.67
N VAL A 10 20.67 -9.87 -16.80
CA VAL A 10 21.42 -11.11 -17.07
C VAL A 10 21.60 -11.36 -18.57
N ASP A 11 20.98 -10.54 -19.41
CA ASP A 11 21.14 -10.58 -20.86
C ASP A 11 22.21 -9.56 -21.29
N SER A 12 23.18 -10.00 -22.09
CA SER A 12 24.24 -9.15 -22.65
C SER A 12 24.48 -9.59 -24.08
N ILE A 13 24.27 -8.66 -25.02
CA ILE A 13 24.53 -8.89 -26.44
C ILE A 13 25.76 -8.05 -26.78
N PRO A 14 26.87 -8.66 -27.23
CA PRO A 14 28.08 -7.93 -27.54
C PRO A 14 27.83 -6.99 -28.73
N THR A 15 28.32 -5.76 -28.63
CA THR A 15 28.23 -4.76 -29.71
C THR A 15 29.62 -4.28 -30.12
N SER A 16 29.69 -3.44 -31.15
CA SER A 16 30.94 -2.77 -31.56
C SER A 16 32.13 -3.71 -31.79
N ALA A 17 31.92 -4.80 -32.52
CA ALA A 17 32.96 -5.82 -32.79
C ALA A 17 33.64 -6.36 -31.51
N ASN A 18 32.83 -6.60 -30.46
CA ASN A 18 33.26 -7.12 -29.17
C ASN A 18 34.06 -6.12 -28.31
N GLN A 19 33.93 -4.82 -28.57
CA GLN A 19 34.46 -3.76 -27.69
C GLN A 19 33.54 -3.48 -26.49
N GLU A 20 32.25 -3.72 -26.67
CA GLU A 20 31.25 -3.68 -25.61
C GLU A 20 30.69 -5.11 -25.46
N ASP A 21 31.52 -6.00 -24.95
CA ASP A 21 31.19 -7.42 -24.76
C ASP A 21 30.32 -7.66 -23.52
N HIS A 22 30.26 -6.68 -22.62
CA HIS A 22 29.43 -6.67 -21.43
C HIS A 22 28.57 -5.40 -21.33
N VAL A 23 27.25 -5.58 -21.42
CA VAL A 23 26.26 -4.51 -21.26
C VAL A 23 25.24 -4.88 -20.18
N SER A 24 24.73 -3.87 -19.47
CA SER A 24 23.89 -4.08 -18.28
C SER A 24 22.39 -4.22 -18.57
N MET A 25 21.95 -3.88 -19.78
CA MET A 25 20.53 -3.77 -20.15
C MET A 25 19.69 -2.91 -19.17
N GLY A 26 20.33 -1.97 -18.46
CA GLY A 26 19.73 -1.25 -17.33
C GLY A 26 18.47 -0.48 -17.69
N THR A 27 18.40 0.13 -18.88
CA THR A 27 17.19 0.84 -19.35
C THR A 27 15.99 -0.08 -19.51
N ILE A 28 16.21 -1.33 -19.96
CA ILE A 28 15.14 -2.33 -20.07
C ILE A 28 14.69 -2.77 -18.68
N ALA A 29 15.64 -3.02 -17.78
CA ALA A 29 15.34 -3.34 -16.38
C ALA A 29 14.48 -2.24 -15.72
N ALA A 30 14.85 -0.97 -15.88
CA ALA A 30 14.10 0.16 -15.35
C ALA A 30 12.67 0.26 -15.90
N ARG A 31 12.48 0.04 -17.22
CA ARG A 31 11.15 0.03 -17.84
C ARG A 31 10.27 -1.13 -17.35
N LYS A 32 10.85 -2.31 -17.14
CA LYS A 32 10.13 -3.46 -16.56
C LYS A 32 9.71 -3.17 -15.13
N ALA A 33 10.60 -2.59 -14.32
CA ALA A 33 10.30 -2.18 -12.95
C ALA A 33 9.15 -1.16 -12.90
N ARG A 34 9.18 -0.13 -13.76
CA ARG A 34 8.08 0.85 -13.87
C ARG A 34 6.75 0.18 -14.18
N SER A 35 6.73 -0.74 -15.15
CA SER A 35 5.50 -1.46 -15.53
C SER A 35 4.98 -2.34 -14.37
N VAL A 36 5.88 -2.95 -13.59
CA VAL A 36 5.50 -3.71 -12.39
C VAL A 36 4.89 -2.80 -11.34
N LEU A 37 5.48 -1.63 -11.10
CA LEU A 37 4.96 -0.64 -10.15
C LEU A 37 3.55 -0.16 -10.53
N GLU A 38 3.33 0.19 -11.80
CA GLU A 38 2.01 0.58 -12.33
C GLU A 38 0.96 -0.52 -12.11
N ASN A 39 1.30 -1.78 -12.46
CA ASN A 39 0.40 -2.91 -12.24
C ASN A 39 0.11 -3.15 -10.75
N SER A 40 1.13 -3.08 -9.90
CA SER A 40 0.97 -3.29 -8.46
C SER A 40 0.13 -2.21 -7.82
N ARG A 41 0.28 -0.94 -8.23
CA ARG A 41 -0.57 0.16 -7.76
C ARG A 41 -2.04 -0.11 -8.06
N ARG A 42 -2.35 -0.59 -9.26
CA ARG A 42 -3.72 -0.93 -9.65
C ARG A 42 -4.30 -2.09 -8.85
N VAL A 43 -3.48 -3.08 -8.49
CA VAL A 43 -3.90 -4.16 -7.58
C VAL A 43 -4.24 -3.61 -6.19
N VAL A 44 -3.39 -2.75 -5.64
CA VAL A 44 -3.64 -2.11 -4.34
C VAL A 44 -4.87 -1.20 -4.38
N ALA A 45 -5.10 -0.49 -5.48
CA ALA A 45 -6.30 0.32 -5.67
C ALA A 45 -7.59 -0.51 -5.61
N VAL A 46 -7.60 -1.67 -6.29
CA VAL A 46 -8.72 -2.62 -6.23
C VAL A 46 -8.92 -3.15 -4.81
N GLU A 47 -7.82 -3.55 -4.15
CA GLU A 47 -7.87 -4.03 -2.77
C GLU A 47 -8.45 -2.97 -1.81
N LEU A 48 -8.03 -1.72 -1.96
CA LEU A 48 -8.51 -0.60 -1.15
C LEU A 48 -10.01 -0.35 -1.33
N ALA A 49 -10.50 -0.38 -2.58
CA ALA A 49 -11.93 -0.25 -2.88
C ALA A 49 -12.75 -1.42 -2.29
N CYS A 50 -12.24 -2.65 -2.44
CA CYS A 50 -12.85 -3.84 -1.85
C CYS A 50 -12.85 -3.81 -0.32
N ALA A 51 -11.77 -3.32 0.31
CA ALA A 51 -11.67 -3.20 1.76
C ALA A 51 -12.68 -2.20 2.32
N ALA A 52 -12.84 -1.04 1.67
CA ALA A 52 -13.88 -0.09 2.04
C ALA A 52 -15.28 -0.71 1.89
N GLN A 53 -15.51 -1.49 0.82
CA GLN A 53 -16.79 -2.18 0.62
C GLN A 53 -17.04 -3.23 1.71
N ALA A 54 -16.02 -3.97 2.12
CA ALA A 54 -16.12 -4.93 3.21
C ALA A 54 -16.51 -4.26 4.53
N VAL A 55 -16.00 -3.05 4.80
CA VAL A 55 -16.40 -2.24 5.97
C VAL A 55 -17.88 -1.88 5.90
N ASP A 56 -18.38 -1.41 4.75
CA ASP A 56 -19.81 -1.08 4.58
C ASP A 56 -20.69 -2.31 4.87
N LEU A 57 -20.33 -3.45 4.28
CA LEU A 57 -21.06 -4.72 4.44
C LEU A 57 -20.99 -5.26 5.87
N SER A 58 -19.97 -4.88 6.64
CA SER A 58 -19.80 -5.27 8.05
C SER A 58 -20.58 -4.36 9.02
N GLY A 59 -21.33 -3.37 8.52
CA GLY A 59 -22.12 -2.45 9.33
C GLY A 59 -21.51 -1.06 9.50
N GLY A 60 -20.53 -0.69 8.66
CA GLY A 60 -19.92 0.64 8.62
C GLY A 60 -18.60 0.77 9.41
N PRO A 61 -18.03 1.98 9.52
CA PRO A 61 -16.68 2.22 10.03
C PRO A 61 -16.51 2.07 11.55
N VAL A 62 -17.42 1.34 12.21
CA VAL A 62 -17.40 1.14 13.66
C VAL A 62 -16.23 0.22 14.02
N GLY A 63 -15.33 0.70 14.88
CA GLY A 63 -14.17 -0.07 15.36
C GLY A 63 -12.92 0.02 14.49
N LEU A 64 -12.93 0.84 13.43
CA LEU A 64 -11.70 1.18 12.72
C LEU A 64 -10.77 2.03 13.60
N GLY A 65 -9.46 1.83 13.45
CA GLY A 65 -8.45 2.69 14.06
C GLY A 65 -8.41 4.07 13.37
N GLN A 66 -7.80 5.06 14.02
CA GLN A 66 -7.78 6.44 13.51
C GLN A 66 -7.28 6.56 12.05
N GLY A 67 -6.19 5.87 11.71
CA GLY A 67 -5.64 5.87 10.36
C GLY A 67 -6.55 5.15 9.35
N THR A 68 -7.07 3.97 9.70
CA THR A 68 -7.95 3.21 8.79
C THR A 68 -9.32 3.85 8.62
N ALA A 69 -9.85 4.51 9.65
CA ALA A 69 -11.07 5.32 9.55
C ALA A 69 -10.88 6.49 8.59
N ALA A 70 -9.77 7.22 8.69
CA ALA A 70 -9.46 8.32 7.78
C ALA A 70 -9.29 7.85 6.32
N ILE A 71 -8.59 6.73 6.11
CA ILE A 71 -8.47 6.13 4.77
C ILE A 71 -9.84 5.73 4.23
N TYR A 72 -10.67 5.05 5.04
CA TYR A 72 -12.02 4.68 4.65
C TYR A 72 -12.86 5.89 4.21
N GLU A 73 -12.81 6.99 4.97
CA GLU A 73 -13.49 8.24 4.61
C GLU A 73 -13.00 8.81 3.28
N MET A 74 -11.68 8.85 3.06
CA MET A 74 -11.09 9.32 1.80
C MET A 74 -11.52 8.45 0.62
N VAL A 75 -11.52 7.13 0.80
CA VAL A 75 -11.95 6.18 -0.22
C VAL A 75 -13.42 6.39 -0.52
N ARG A 76 -14.29 6.55 0.47
CA ARG A 76 -15.73 6.76 0.26
C ARG A 76 -16.05 8.11 -0.39
N ALA A 77 -15.21 9.12 -0.18
CA ALA A 77 -15.32 10.39 -0.89
C ALA A 77 -14.94 10.29 -2.38
N ALA A 78 -13.97 9.44 -2.73
CA ALA A 78 -13.50 9.25 -4.10
C ALA A 78 -14.26 8.15 -4.87
N VAL A 79 -14.66 7.10 -4.16
CA VAL A 79 -15.26 5.86 -4.67
C VAL A 79 -16.53 5.57 -3.87
N PRO A 80 -17.72 5.83 -4.45
CA PRO A 80 -18.99 5.52 -3.80
C PRO A 80 -19.12 4.03 -3.45
N ALA A 81 -19.88 3.72 -2.41
CA ALA A 81 -20.23 2.33 -2.10
C ALA A 81 -20.91 1.66 -3.31
N LEU A 82 -20.63 0.38 -3.53
CA LEU A 82 -21.24 -0.39 -4.60
C LEU A 82 -22.55 -1.02 -4.09
N GLU A 83 -23.69 -0.44 -4.48
CA GLU A 83 -25.02 -0.94 -4.12
C GLU A 83 -25.57 -1.87 -5.22
N ASP A 84 -25.50 -1.42 -6.47
CA ASP A 84 -25.84 -2.17 -7.67
C ASP A 84 -24.64 -2.27 -8.62
N ASP A 85 -24.68 -3.23 -9.53
CA ASP A 85 -23.64 -3.41 -10.55
C ASP A 85 -23.47 -2.15 -11.41
N ARG A 86 -22.21 -1.72 -11.54
CA ARG A 86 -21.81 -0.59 -12.40
C ARG A 86 -20.44 -0.82 -13.02
N VAL A 87 -20.05 0.08 -13.92
CA VAL A 87 -18.70 0.09 -14.51
C VAL A 87 -17.69 0.56 -13.46
N VAL A 88 -16.88 -0.36 -12.94
CA VAL A 88 -15.89 -0.10 -11.87
C VAL A 88 -14.55 0.47 -12.36
N ALA A 89 -14.35 0.64 -13.67
CA ALA A 89 -13.09 1.14 -14.21
C ALA A 89 -12.73 2.53 -13.66
N GLY A 90 -13.72 3.43 -13.61
CA GLY A 90 -13.55 4.78 -13.04
C GLY A 90 -13.31 4.75 -11.52
N ASP A 91 -13.95 3.82 -10.80
CA ASP A 91 -13.74 3.65 -9.37
C ASP A 91 -12.30 3.22 -9.05
N ILE A 92 -11.76 2.29 -9.85
CA ILE A 92 -10.37 1.84 -9.71
C ILE A 92 -9.40 2.97 -10.03
N GLU A 93 -9.69 3.80 -11.04
CA GLU A 93 -8.87 4.97 -11.39
C GLU A 93 -8.90 6.04 -10.29
N ALA A 94 -10.06 6.28 -9.68
CA ALA A 94 -10.20 7.19 -8.54
C ALA A 94 -9.44 6.69 -7.30
N ALA A 95 -9.52 5.39 -7.00
CA ALA A 95 -8.73 4.77 -5.94
C ALA A 95 -7.22 4.83 -6.22
N GLU A 96 -6.80 4.61 -7.47
CA GLU A 96 -5.40 4.73 -7.89
C GLU A 96 -4.89 6.16 -7.74
N ALA A 97 -5.71 7.16 -8.09
CA ALA A 97 -5.39 8.57 -7.92
C ALA A 97 -5.24 8.95 -6.43
N LEU A 98 -6.11 8.42 -5.56
CA LEU A 98 -6.03 8.63 -4.11
C LEU A 98 -4.71 8.11 -3.53
N ILE A 99 -4.24 6.93 -3.97
CA ILE A 99 -2.95 6.35 -3.53
C ILE A 99 -1.78 7.27 -3.88
N MET A 100 -1.89 8.04 -4.97
CA MET A 100 -0.85 8.93 -5.46
C MET A 100 -1.02 10.37 -4.98
N ASP A 101 -2.04 10.68 -4.17
CA ASP A 101 -2.32 12.02 -3.69
C ASP A 101 -1.42 12.36 -2.49
N PRO A 102 -0.48 13.32 -2.62
CA PRO A 102 0.39 13.72 -1.51
C PRO A 102 -0.38 14.31 -0.33
N GLN A 103 -1.58 14.85 -0.54
CA GLN A 103 -2.41 15.38 0.54
C GLN A 103 -3.03 14.25 1.38
N ALA A 104 -3.40 13.14 0.73
CA ALA A 104 -3.88 11.96 1.44
C ALA A 104 -2.77 11.35 2.31
N GLU A 105 -1.55 11.25 1.76
CA GLU A 105 -0.35 10.81 2.49
C GLU A 105 -0.06 11.72 3.69
N ALA A 106 0.03 13.03 3.49
CA ALA A 106 0.29 14.00 4.56
C ALA A 106 -0.79 13.97 5.66
N ARG A 107 -2.07 13.80 5.29
CA ARG A 107 -3.16 13.66 6.27
C ARG A 107 -3.00 12.38 7.09
N LEU A 108 -2.61 11.27 6.46
CA LEU A 108 -2.39 10.01 7.17
C LEU A 108 -1.19 10.10 8.12
N GLU A 109 -0.07 10.69 7.67
CA GLU A 109 1.12 10.93 8.50
C GLU A 109 0.81 11.78 9.72
N ALA A 110 0.03 12.85 9.56
CA ALA A 110 -0.37 13.71 10.67
C ALA A 110 -1.18 12.96 11.74
N LEU A 111 -2.04 12.03 11.31
CA LEU A 111 -2.87 11.22 12.22
C LEU A 111 -2.05 10.13 12.93
N THR A 112 -1.12 9.48 12.23
CA THR A 112 -0.29 8.41 12.82
C THR A 112 0.82 8.95 13.71
N ALA A 113 1.38 10.13 13.40
CA ALA A 113 2.34 10.81 14.26
C ALA A 113 1.74 11.18 15.64
N GLY A 114 0.46 11.54 15.67
CA GLY A 114 -0.27 11.76 16.93
C GLY A 114 -0.43 10.49 17.76
N ALA A 115 -0.76 9.36 17.12
CA ALA A 115 -0.98 8.08 17.78
C ALA A 115 0.29 7.51 18.46
N CYS A 116 1.49 7.75 17.92
CA CYS A 116 2.74 7.36 18.58
C CYS A 116 2.95 8.07 19.92
N SER A 117 2.52 9.33 20.06
CA SER A 117 2.71 10.11 21.29
C SER A 117 1.75 9.72 22.43
N GLU A 118 0.57 9.19 22.11
CA GLU A 118 -0.43 8.78 23.11
C GLU A 118 -0.21 7.34 23.62
N SER A 119 0.43 6.47 22.83
CA SER A 119 0.70 5.08 23.24
C SER A 119 1.77 4.95 24.34
N GLU A 120 2.67 5.93 24.51
CA GLU A 120 3.67 5.92 25.59
C GLU A 120 3.10 6.34 26.95
N ALA A 121 1.98 7.08 26.97
CA ALA A 121 1.35 7.56 28.21
C ALA A 121 0.48 6.48 28.92
N GLY A 122 0.20 5.37 28.25
CA GLY A 122 -0.72 4.32 28.73
C GLY A 122 -0.07 3.06 29.28
N LEU A 123 1.25 2.89 29.16
CA LEU A 123 1.94 1.69 29.65
C LEU A 123 2.17 1.80 31.17
N LYS A 124 1.16 1.42 31.97
CA LYS A 124 1.38 1.13 33.39
C LYS A 124 2.45 0.03 33.49
N PRO A 125 3.56 0.21 34.22
CA PRO A 125 4.49 -0.87 34.50
C PRO A 125 3.79 -1.82 35.48
N GLY A 126 3.21 -2.88 34.96
CA GLY A 126 2.38 -3.82 35.70
C GLY A 126 2.82 -5.26 35.48
N PHE A 127 4.09 -5.56 35.72
CA PHE A 127 4.51 -6.93 36.01
C PHE A 127 5.35 -6.90 37.28
N GLU A 128 4.68 -7.09 38.41
CA GLU A 128 5.32 -7.34 39.69
C GLU A 128 5.70 -8.83 39.71
N PRO A 129 7.00 -9.19 39.75
CA PRO A 129 7.40 -10.59 39.72
C PRO A 129 6.95 -11.30 41.01
N ALA A 130 6.42 -12.52 40.85
CA ALA A 130 5.94 -13.35 41.94
C ALA A 130 7.07 -13.65 42.95
N PRO A 131 6.78 -13.72 44.27
CA PRO A 131 7.79 -14.01 45.28
C PRO A 131 8.30 -15.45 45.13
N GLU A 132 9.61 -15.60 45.01
CA GLU A 132 10.30 -16.89 45.07
C GLU A 132 10.12 -17.49 46.47
N THR A 133 9.39 -18.60 46.56
CA THR A 133 9.35 -19.42 47.76
C THR A 133 10.60 -20.29 47.82
N GLU A 134 11.52 -19.98 48.74
CA GLU A 134 12.62 -20.86 49.12
C GLU A 134 12.08 -22.19 49.68
N THR A 135 12.57 -23.31 49.12
CA THR A 135 12.67 -24.63 49.76
C THR A 135 14.02 -25.22 49.45
#